data_AF-A0A494Y5L3-F1
#
_entry.id   AF-A0A494Y5L3-F1
#
_cell.length_a   1.000
_cell.length_b   1.000
_cell.length_c   1.000
_cell.angle_alpha   90.00
_cell.angle_beta   90.00
_cell.angle_gamma   90.00
#
_symmetry.space_group_name_H-M   'P 1'
#
loop_
_entity.id
_entity.type
_entity.pdbx_description
1 polymer ?
#
loop_
_entity_poly.entity_id
_entity_poly.type
_entity_poly.pdbx_seq_one_letter_code
_entity_poly.pdbx_strand_id
1 'polypeptide(L)' 'MIVCVCKSVSDRHIHGAIREGAESFEELQFELGVSLCCGKCEGHVRGMLEESGLCATGCLHKGEAVASAPIQFYERVAA' A
#
# COMPACT_ATOMS: atom_id res chain seq x y z
N MET A 1 14.91 -6.04 -1.11
CA MET A 1 15.15 -5.91 0.34
C MET A 1 13.87 -6.24 1.10
N ILE A 2 13.98 -6.64 2.37
CA ILE A 2 12.82 -6.69 3.28
C ILE A 2 12.58 -5.29 3.84
N VAL A 3 11.37 -4.78 3.64
CA VAL A 3 10.93 -3.45 4.10
C VAL A 3 10.19 -3.55 5.43
N CYS A 4 9.25 -4.49 5.55
CA CYS A 4 8.53 -4.73 6.81
C CYS A 4 8.86 -6.12 7.34
N VAL A 5 9.70 -6.19 8.36
CA VAL A 5 10.06 -7.46 9.01
C VAL A 5 8.85 -8.11 9.69
N CYS A 6 7.99 -7.32 10.36
CA CYS A 6 6.82 -7.83 11.08
C CYS A 6 5.82 -8.58 10.19
N LYS A 7 5.76 -8.22 8.91
CA LYS A 7 4.81 -8.77 7.93
C LYS A 7 5.49 -9.50 6.78
N SER A 8 6.81 -9.69 6.85
CA SER A 8 7.62 -10.28 5.78
C SER A 8 7.40 -9.62 4.41
N VAL A 9 7.25 -8.29 4.38
CA VAL A 9 7.02 -7.53 3.15
C VAL A 9 8.35 -7.08 2.57
N SER A 10 8.57 -7.35 1.29
CA SER A 10 9.77 -6.95 0.54
C SER A 10 9.48 -5.80 -0.42
N ASP A 11 10.53 -5.15 -0.94
CA ASP A 11 10.36 -4.11 -1.97
C ASP A 11 9.52 -4.60 -3.15
N ARG A 12 9.71 -5.88 -3.53
CA ARG A 12 9.00 -6.49 -4.65
C ARG A 12 7.49 -6.57 -4.39
N HIS A 13 7.08 -6.79 -3.14
CA HIS A 13 5.67 -6.78 -2.78
C HIS A 13 5.09 -5.36 -2.90
N ILE A 14 5.82 -4.35 -2.42
CA ILE A 14 5.38 -2.95 -2.47
C ILE A 14 5.30 -2.46 -3.92
N HIS A 15 6.34 -2.66 -4.72
CA HIS A 15 6.29 -2.34 -6.15
C HIS A 15 5.26 -3.16 -6.91
N GLY A 16 4.98 -4.40 -6.50
CA GLY A 16 3.89 -5.21 -7.04
C GLY A 16 2.55 -4.53 -6.81
N ALA A 17 2.24 -4.19 -5.56
CA ALA A 17 1.00 -3.52 -5.19
C ALA A 17 0.84 -2.16 -5.90
N ILE A 18 1.90 -1.35 -6.01
CA ILE A 18 1.86 -0.08 -6.75
C ILE A 18 1.55 -0.31 -8.23
N ARG A 19 2.16 -1.32 -8.86
CA ARG A 19 1.88 -1.68 -10.26
C ARG A 19 0.46 -2.23 -10.45
N GLU A 20 -0.12 -2.82 -9.42
CA GLU A 20 -1.50 -3.32 -9.38
C GLU A 20 -2.52 -2.20 -9.08
N GLY A 21 -2.05 -0.98 -8.77
CA GLY A 21 -2.89 0.21 -8.64
C GLY A 21 -2.92 0.83 -7.24
N ALA A 22 -2.05 0.42 -6.32
CA ALA A 22 -1.95 1.09 -5.02
C ALA A 22 -1.33 2.50 -5.19
N GLU A 23 -2.12 3.53 -4.96
CA GLU A 23 -1.75 4.95 -5.10
C GLU A 23 -1.56 5.66 -3.75
N SER A 24 -1.93 5.00 -2.65
CA SER A 24 -1.85 5.56 -1.29
C SER A 24 -1.14 4.64 -0.30
N PHE A 25 -0.64 5.23 0.80
CA PHE A 25 -0.05 4.45 1.88
C PHE A 25 -1.10 3.59 2.60
N GLU A 26 -2.32 4.10 2.69
CA GLU A 26 -3.48 3.44 3.29
C GLU A 26 -3.84 2.16 2.51
N GLU A 27 -3.78 2.20 1.18
CA GLU A 27 -3.96 1.02 0.32
C GLU A 27 -2.83 0.00 0.52
N LEU A 28 -1.56 0.44 0.53
CA LEU A 28 -0.43 -0.46 0.82
C LEU A 28 -0.53 -1.07 2.22
N GLN A 29 -0.99 -0.30 3.21
CA GLN A 29 -1.22 -0.75 4.58
C GLN A 29 -2.35 -1.80 4.63
N PHE A 30 -3.43 -1.59 3.89
CA PHE A 30 -4.55 -2.53 3.80
C PHE A 30 -4.14 -3.84 3.12
N GLU A 31 -3.50 -3.77 1.95
CA GLU A 31 -3.14 -4.93 1.13
C GLU A 31 -1.97 -5.74 1.72
N LEU A 32 -0.91 -5.06 2.18
CA LEU A 32 0.33 -5.71 2.61
C LEU A 32 0.49 -5.78 4.13
N GLY A 33 -0.37 -5.10 4.89
CA GLY A 33 -0.31 -5.03 6.35
C GLY A 33 0.86 -4.19 6.90
N VAL A 34 1.55 -3.43 6.05
CA VAL A 34 2.70 -2.60 6.45
C VAL A 34 2.30 -1.57 7.51
N SER A 35 3.20 -1.26 8.43
CA SER A 35 2.97 -0.37 9.59
C SER A 35 1.94 -0.85 10.64
N LEU A 36 1.18 -1.93 10.40
CA LEU A 36 0.18 -2.46 11.36
C LEU A 36 0.75 -3.25 12.55
N CYS A 37 2.04 -3.13 12.87
CA CYS A 37 2.65 -3.82 14.01
C CYS A 37 3.55 -2.89 14.82
N CYS A 38 4.79 -2.66 14.38
CA CYS A 38 5.71 -1.78 15.10
C CYS A 38 5.87 -0.38 14.47
N GLY A 39 5.25 -0.14 13.30
CA GLY A 39 5.30 1.15 12.59
C GLY A 39 6.63 1.52 11.93
N LYS A 40 7.73 0.84 12.25
CA LYS A 40 9.10 1.27 11.85
C LYS A 40 9.35 1.34 10.34
N CYS A 41 8.59 0.62 9.53
CA CYS A 41 8.74 0.63 8.07
C CYS A 41 8.04 1.82 7.40
N GLU A 42 7.17 2.55 8.11
CA GLU A 42 6.28 3.56 7.52
C GLU A 42 7.01 4.60 6.66
N GLY A 43 8.01 5.27 7.22
CA GLY A 43 8.75 6.30 6.49
C GLY A 43 9.41 5.76 5.22
N HIS A 44 9.90 4.52 5.25
CA HIS A 44 10.49 3.89 4.06
C HIS A 44 9.42 3.55 3.01
N VAL A 45 8.29 2.98 3.42
CA VAL A 45 7.18 2.66 2.50
C VAL A 45 6.62 3.93 1.85
N ARG A 46 6.46 5.02 2.62
CA ARG A 46 6.01 6.31 2.07
C ARG A 46 7.00 6.88 1.07
N GLY A 47 8.30 6.81 1.36
CA GLY A 47 9.35 7.21 0.42
C GLY A 47 9.30 6.42 -0.88
N MET A 48 9.09 5.10 -0.81
CA MET A 48 8.94 4.27 -2.02
C MET A 48 7.72 4.67 -2.87
N LEU A 49 6.61 5.06 -2.21
CA LEU A 49 5.41 5.53 -2.91
C LEU A 49 5.67 6.88 -3.61
N GLU A 50 6.33 7.81 -2.93
CA GLU A 50 6.74 9.10 -3.50
C GLU A 50 7.71 8.92 -4.68
N GLU A 51 8.68 7.99 -4.57
CA GLU A 51 9.61 7.64 -5.66
C GLU A 51 8.90 6.97 -6.84
N SER A 52 7.83 6.22 -6.58
CA SER A 52 7.03 5.58 -7.63
C SER A 52 6.08 6.54 -8.36
N GLY A 53 5.87 7.74 -7.79
CA GLY A 53 5.16 8.85 -8.38
C GLY A 53 5.89 9.43 -9.60
N LEU A 54 5.73 8.76 -10.74
CA LEU A 54 5.44 9.35 -12.05
C LEU A 54 6.00 10.79 -12.27
N CYS A 55 7.12 10.85 -13.02
CA CYS A 55 7.69 11.99 -13.76
C CYS A 55 7.26 13.41 -13.35
N ALA A 56 8.23 14.28 -13.02
CA ALA A 56 8.11 15.72 -12.83
C ALA A 56 7.49 16.53 -14.00
N THR A 57 6.98 15.87 -15.04
CA THR A 57 6.34 16.48 -16.20
C THR A 57 5.10 15.65 -16.53
N GLY A 58 3.93 16.21 -16.20
CA GLY A 58 2.65 15.52 -16.30
C GLY A 58 2.39 14.90 -17.67
N CYS A 59 2.19 13.59 -17.70
CA CYS A 59 1.44 12.90 -18.74
C CYS A 59 0.43 12.02 -18.03
N LEU A 60 -0.74 12.62 -17.79
CA LEU A 60 -1.94 12.00 -17.21
C LEU A 60 -2.44 10.88 -18.11
N HIS A 61 -2.41 9.63 -17.64
CA HIS A 61 -3.31 8.60 -18.14
C HIS A 61 -3.98 7.89 -16.95
N LYS A 62 -5.23 8.33 -16.68
CA LYS A 62 -6.38 7.63 -16.06
C LYS A 62 -6.08 6.66 -14.90
N GLY A 63 -6.59 6.86 -13.68
CA GLY A 63 -8.00 7.11 -13.38
C GLY A 63 -8.84 5.86 -13.55
N GLU A 64 -8.93 5.03 -12.51
CA GLU A 64 -10.08 4.16 -12.26
C GLU A 64 -10.57 4.47 -10.85
N ALA A 65 -11.80 4.96 -10.74
CA ALA A 65 -12.46 5.15 -9.47
C ALA A 65 -12.58 3.80 -8.77
N VAL A 66 -11.80 3.56 -7.70
CA VAL A 66 -12.22 2.56 -6.72
C VAL A 66 -13.43 3.15 -6.01
N ALA A 67 -14.59 2.79 -6.56
CA ALA A 67 -15.84 2.74 -5.83
C ALA A 67 -15.52 2.13 -4.46
N SER A 68 -15.84 2.89 -3.41
CA SER A 68 -16.04 2.43 -2.04
C SER A 68 -16.02 0.91 -1.95
N ALA A 69 -14.86 0.32 -1.64
CA ALA A 69 -14.84 -1.07 -1.21
C ALA A 69 -15.85 -1.11 -0.05
N PRO A 70 -16.90 -1.95 -0.13
CA PRO A 70 -17.81 -2.05 0.98
C PRO A 70 -16.95 -2.42 2.18
N ILE A 71 -17.02 -1.62 3.24
CA ILE A 71 -16.49 -1.97 4.55
C ILE A 71 -17.08 -3.33 4.91
N GLN A 72 -16.39 -4.41 4.55
CA GLN A 72 -16.69 -5.74 5.04
C GLN A 72 -16.28 -5.70 6.50
N PHE A 73 -17.23 -5.24 7.30
CA PHE A 73 -17.26 -5.41 8.74
C PHE A 73 -17.21 -6.92 8.94
N TYR A 74 -16.00 -7.49 9.02
CA TYR A 74 -15.81 -8.91 9.27
C TYR A 74 -16.42 -9.14 10.65
N GLU A 75 -17.64 -9.68 10.65
CA GLU A 75 -18.43 -9.84 11.84
C GLU A 75 -17.60 -10.61 12.86
N ARG A 76 -17.52 -10.00 14.02
CA ARG A 76 -16.95 -10.51 15.25
C ARG A 76 -17.70 -11.81 15.59
N VAL A 77 -17.33 -12.94 15.00
CA VAL A 77 -17.71 -14.26 15.52
C VAL A 77 -16.79 -14.54 16.69
N ALA A 78 -17.17 -13.98 17.84
CA ALA A 78 -16.79 -14.52 19.12
C ALA A 78 -17.47 -15.89 19.23
N ALA A 79 -16.65 -16.95 19.23
CA ALA A 79 -17.02 -18.24 19.79
C ALA A 79 -16.17 -18.45 21.05
#